data_AF-A0A355H4T4-F1
#
_entry.id   AF-A0A355H4T4-F1
#
_cell.length_a   1.000
_cell.length_b   1.000
_cell.length_c   1.000
_cell.angle_alpha   90.00
_cell.angle_beta   90.00
_cell.angle_gamma   90.00
#
_symmetry.space_group_name_H-M   'P 1'
#
loop_
_entity.id
_entity.type
_entity.pdbx_description
1 polymer ?
#
loop_
_entity_poly.entity_id
_entity_poly.type
_entity_poly.pdbx_seq_one_letter_code
_entity_poly.pdbx_strand_id
1 'polypeptide(L)'
;MTAERQILEQALEHCDSHAQALREALEDLEPNKKVILSQLEDLDKTTRRILDQFAYRFTRLQDDMGNILLPAILKNMAEDTHSMAAIDRFNRLEQLKWLQSSEEWLELRRVRNEFT
;
A
#
# COMPACT_ATOMS: atom_id res chain seq x y z
N MET A 1 1.36 -26.09 -8.45
CA MET A 1 0.77 -24.74 -8.31
C MET A 1 0.62 -24.13 -9.70
N THR A 2 -0.45 -23.39 -9.96
CA THR A 2 -0.59 -22.61 -11.20
C THR A 2 0.31 -21.37 -11.15
N ALA A 3 0.70 -20.83 -12.30
CA ALA A 3 1.52 -19.62 -12.38
C ALA A 3 0.84 -18.42 -11.69
N GLU A 4 -0.49 -18.30 -11.84
CA GLU A 4 -1.30 -17.24 -11.22
C GLU A 4 -1.29 -17.31 -9.69
N ARG A 5 -1.29 -18.53 -9.14
CA ARG A 5 -1.20 -18.73 -7.69
C ARG A 5 0.17 -18.35 -7.15
N GLN A 6 1.23 -18.67 -7.88
CA GLN A 6 2.58 -18.28 -7.50
C GLN A 6 2.75 -16.75 -7.51
N ILE A 7 2.20 -16.05 -8.51
CA ILE A 7 2.20 -14.58 -8.56
C ILE A 7 1.47 -14.00 -7.34
N LEU A 8 0.31 -14.57 -6.99
CA LEU A 8 -0.46 -14.12 -5.82
C LEU A 8 0.32 -14.31 -4.52
N GLU A 9 0.93 -15.48 -4.32
CA GLU A 9 1.71 -15.79 -3.11
C GLU A 9 2.93 -14.85 -2.97
N GLN A 10 3.66 -14.60 -4.06
CA GLN A 10 4.79 -13.66 -4.07
C GLN A 10 4.36 -12.22 -3.82
N ALA A 11 3.26 -11.77 -4.45
CA ALA A 11 2.74 -10.42 -4.25
C ALA A 11 2.31 -10.20 -2.80
N LEU A 12 1.69 -11.22 -2.17
CA LEU A 12 1.29 -11.17 -0.78
C LEU A 12 2.51 -11.06 0.14
N GLU A 13 3.55 -11.88 -0.07
CA GLU A 13 4.78 -11.85 0.73
C GLU A 13 5.49 -10.48 0.67
N HIS A 14 5.57 -9.89 -0.53
CA HIS A 14 6.15 -8.55 -0.71
C HIS A 14 5.31 -7.46 -0.01
N CYS A 15 3.99 -7.49 -0.19
CA CYS A 15 3.09 -6.55 0.47
C CYS A 15 3.17 -6.67 1.99
N ASP A 16 3.20 -7.89 2.54
CA ASP A 16 3.33 -8.12 3.97
C ASP A 16 4.65 -7.58 4.51
N SER A 17 5.75 -7.78 3.78
CA SER A 17 7.06 -7.23 4.15
C SER A 17 7.07 -5.70 4.17
N HIS A 18 6.42 -5.05 3.19
CA HIS A 18 6.27 -3.59 3.17
C HIS A 18 5.36 -3.08 4.27
N ALA A 19 4.24 -3.74 4.51
CA ALA A 19 3.30 -3.40 5.58
C ALA A 19 3.94 -3.55 6.97
N GLN A 20 4.77 -4.59 7.16
CA GLN A 20 5.50 -4.79 8.41
C GLN A 20 6.49 -3.65 8.67
N ALA A 21 7.34 -3.32 7.70
CA ALA A 21 8.28 -2.20 7.84
C ALA A 21 7.57 -0.85 8.02
N LEU A 22 6.40 -0.66 7.40
CA LEU A 22 5.59 0.55 7.58
C LEU A 22 5.01 0.65 9.00
N ARG A 23 4.56 -0.48 9.57
CA ARG A 23 4.08 -0.54 10.97
C ARG A 23 5.20 -0.22 11.95
N GLU A 24 6.38 -0.82 11.76
CA GLU A 24 7.56 -0.54 12.60
C GLU A 24 7.94 0.95 12.54
N ALA A 25 7.97 1.54 11.35
CA ALA A 25 8.24 2.98 11.21
C ALA A 25 7.19 3.85 11.92
N LEU A 26 5.91 3.47 11.87
CA LEU A 26 4.85 4.16 12.61
C LEU A 26 5.06 4.03 14.12
N GLU A 27 5.35 2.82 14.61
CA GLU A 27 5.63 2.55 16.03
C GLU A 27 6.81 3.39 16.54
N ASP A 28 7.87 3.52 15.75
CA ASP A 28 9.05 4.33 16.08
C ASP A 28 8.74 5.84 16.11
N LEU A 29 7.76 6.30 15.31
CA LEU A 29 7.33 7.70 15.26
C LEU A 29 6.35 8.07 16.38
N GLU A 30 5.51 7.12 16.83
CA GLU A 30 4.43 7.38 17.80
C GLU A 30 4.89 8.10 19.08
N PRO A 31 6.00 7.73 19.75
CA PRO A 31 6.44 8.40 20.98
C PRO A 31 6.63 9.91 20.83
N ASN A 32 7.05 10.37 19.66
CA ASN A 32 7.39 11.78 19.40
C ASN A 32 6.46 12.47 18.41
N LYS A 33 5.40 11.80 17.94
CA LYS A 33 4.51 12.26 16.87
C LYS A 33 4.07 13.71 16.98
N LYS A 34 3.65 14.15 18.17
CA LYS A 34 3.20 15.55 18.40
C LYS A 34 4.31 16.57 18.13
N VAL A 35 5.52 16.28 18.60
CA VAL A 35 6.70 17.15 18.41
C VAL A 35 7.07 17.18 16.94
N ILE A 36 7.13 16.00 16.30
CA ILE A 36 7.44 15.84 14.88
C ILE A 36 6.50 16.70 14.02
N LEU A 37 5.19 16.59 14.24
CA LEU A 37 4.19 17.34 13.47
C LEU A 37 4.27 18.86 13.71
N SER A 38 4.74 19.30 14.87
CA SER A 38 4.93 20.73 15.17
C SER A 38 6.25 21.32 14.67
N GLN A 39 7.22 20.49 14.28
CA GLN A 39 8.61 20.91 13.99
C GLN A 39 9.16 20.19 12.75
N LEU A 40 8.34 20.04 11.70
CA LEU A 40 8.73 19.33 10.47
C LEU A 40 9.99 19.91 9.79
N GLU A 41 10.26 21.20 9.97
CA GLU A 41 11.43 21.89 9.38
C GLU A 41 12.74 21.63 10.14
N ASP A 42 12.67 21.21 11.40
CA ASP A 42 13.83 21.03 12.29
C ASP A 42 13.87 19.64 12.93
N LEU A 43 13.68 18.61 12.09
CA LEU A 43 13.74 17.22 12.53
C LEU A 43 15.19 16.74 12.66
N ASP A 44 15.48 16.03 13.75
CA ASP A 44 16.75 15.35 13.89
C ASP A 44 16.95 14.28 12.79
N LYS A 45 18.21 13.89 12.60
CA LYS A 45 18.61 12.97 11.53
C LYS A 45 17.93 11.60 11.63
N THR A 46 17.65 11.12 12.84
CA THR A 46 17.03 9.81 13.06
C THR A 46 15.57 9.86 12.65
N THR A 47 14.79 10.81 13.17
CA THR A 47 13.38 10.96 12.81
C THR A 47 13.19 11.18 11.30
N ARG A 48 14.03 12.01 10.68
CA ARG A 48 13.97 12.23 9.22
C ARG A 48 14.12 10.93 8.43
N ARG A 49 15.07 10.08 8.82
CA ARG A 49 15.29 8.78 8.17
C ARG A 49 14.11 7.83 8.34
N ILE A 50 13.45 7.86 9.50
CA ILE A 50 12.25 7.05 9.74
C ILE A 50 11.10 7.54 8.87
N LEU A 51 10.92 8.87 8.72
CA LEU A 51 9.92 9.43 7.80
C LEU A 51 10.21 9.11 6.34
N ASP A 52 11.47 9.18 5.90
CA ASP A 52 11.88 8.76 4.55
C ASP A 52 11.55 7.27 4.32
N GLN A 53 11.83 6.42 5.31
CA GLN A 53 11.50 5.00 5.26
C GLN A 53 9.99 4.78 5.21
N PHE A 54 9.22 5.50 6.04
CA PHE A 54 7.76 5.46 6.03
C PHE A 54 7.21 5.82 4.65
N ALA A 55 7.63 6.96 4.09
CA ALA A 55 7.17 7.43 2.77
C ALA A 55 7.53 6.42 1.66
N TYR A 56 8.75 5.89 1.69
CA TYR A 56 9.18 4.87 0.73
C TYR A 56 8.35 3.58 0.84
N ARG A 57 8.15 3.06 2.06
CA ARG A 57 7.40 1.82 2.29
C ARG A 57 5.92 1.97 1.99
N PHE A 58 5.33 3.12 2.29
CA PHE A 58 3.96 3.45 1.92
C PHE A 58 3.77 3.41 0.40
N THR A 59 4.65 4.10 -0.34
CA THR A 59 4.60 4.13 -1.82
C THR A 59 4.77 2.74 -2.41
N ARG A 60 5.75 1.96 -1.94
CA ARG A 60 5.96 0.58 -2.40
C ARG A 60 4.79 -0.33 -2.11
N LEU A 61 4.22 -0.26 -0.91
CA LEU A 61 3.04 -1.04 -0.55
C LEU A 61 1.86 -0.70 -1.46
N GLN A 62 1.59 0.59 -1.68
CA GLN A 62 0.51 1.02 -2.57
C GLN A 62 0.70 0.54 -4.02
N ASP A 63 1.93 0.59 -4.54
CA ASP A 63 2.25 0.13 -5.89
C ASP A 63 2.09 -1.39 -6.02
N ASP A 64 2.66 -2.16 -5.10
CA ASP A 64 2.60 -3.62 -5.14
C ASP A 64 1.16 -4.12 -4.93
N MET A 65 0.43 -3.50 -3.99
CA MET A 65 -0.98 -3.84 -3.78
C MET A 65 -1.80 -3.52 -5.03
N GLY A 66 -1.76 -2.28 -5.51
CA GLY A 66 -2.63 -1.80 -6.58
C GLY A 66 -2.33 -2.39 -7.96
N ASN A 67 -1.06 -2.68 -8.25
CA ASN A 67 -0.62 -3.11 -9.57
C ASN A 67 -0.36 -4.62 -9.67
N ILE A 68 -0.15 -5.32 -8.55
CA ILE A 68 0.20 -6.75 -8.54
C ILE A 68 -0.80 -7.55 -7.71
N LEU A 69 -0.93 -7.29 -6.41
CA LEU A 69 -1.72 -8.13 -5.51
C LEU A 69 -3.21 -8.14 -5.87
N LEU A 70 -3.81 -6.95 -6.01
CA LEU A 70 -5.24 -6.82 -6.28
C LEU A 70 -5.64 -7.42 -7.65
N PRO A 71 -4.89 -7.21 -8.75
CA PRO A 71 -5.09 -7.96 -9.98
C PRO A 71 -4.87 -9.47 -9.82
N ALA A 72 -3.86 -9.92 -9.08
CA ALA A 72 -3.58 -11.34 -8.89
C ALA A 72 -4.71 -12.06 -8.15
N ILE A 73 -5.31 -11.40 -7.14
CA ILE A 73 -6.50 -11.85 -6.44
C ILE A 73 -7.63 -12.14 -7.43
N LEU A 74 -8.00 -11.13 -8.22
CA LEU A 74 -9.13 -11.22 -9.14
C LEU A 74 -8.87 -12.27 -10.25
N LYS A 75 -7.64 -12.38 -10.76
CA LYS A 75 -7.25 -13.45 -11.71
C LYS A 75 -7.42 -14.84 -11.12
N ASN A 76 -7.02 -15.07 -9.86
CA ASN A 76 -7.22 -16.36 -9.19
C ASN A 76 -8.71 -16.68 -8.94
N MET A 77 -9.61 -15.69 -9.08
CA MET A 77 -11.07 -15.87 -9.08
C MET A 77 -11.65 -16.01 -10.50
N ALA A 78 -10.79 -16.16 -11.52
CA ALA A 78 -11.14 -16.22 -12.94
C ALA A 78 -11.80 -14.95 -13.51
N GLU A 79 -11.53 -13.78 -12.91
CA GLU A 79 -11.95 -12.49 -13.45
C GLU A 79 -10.97 -11.96 -14.52
N ASP A 80 -11.49 -11.36 -15.59
CA ASP A 80 -10.66 -10.70 -16.60
C ASP A 80 -10.17 -9.33 -16.11
N THR A 81 -9.02 -9.33 -15.45
CA THR A 81 -8.40 -8.10 -14.95
C THR A 81 -7.67 -7.27 -16.01
N HIS A 82 -7.43 -7.81 -17.21
CA HIS A 82 -6.69 -7.10 -18.26
C HIS A 82 -7.51 -5.96 -18.86
N SER A 83 -8.84 -6.15 -18.96
CA SER A 83 -9.77 -5.13 -19.44
C SER A 83 -10.17 -4.11 -18.37
N MET A 84 -9.87 -4.36 -17.10
CA MET A 84 -10.26 -3.50 -15.98
C MET A 84 -9.29 -2.34 -15.77
N ALA A 85 -9.82 -1.11 -15.67
CA ALA A 85 -9.07 -0.01 -15.11
C ALA A 85 -8.83 -0.24 -13.60
N ALA A 86 -7.91 0.53 -12.98
CA ALA A 86 -7.62 0.38 -11.55
C ALA A 86 -8.87 0.59 -10.68
N ILE A 87 -9.69 1.59 -11.00
CA ILE A 87 -10.94 1.87 -10.29
C ILE A 87 -11.94 0.72 -10.40
N ASP A 88 -12.05 0.08 -11.55
CA ASP A 88 -12.95 -1.08 -11.72
C ASP A 88 -12.53 -2.23 -10.82
N ARG A 89 -11.22 -2.45 -10.65
CA ARG A 89 -10.69 -3.46 -9.73
C ARG A 89 -11.05 -3.14 -8.28
N PHE A 90 -10.94 -1.87 -7.86
CA PHE A 90 -11.33 -1.47 -6.50
C PHE A 90 -12.82 -1.64 -6.27
N ASN A 91 -13.65 -1.18 -7.20
CA ASN A 91 -15.11 -1.35 -7.16
C ASN A 91 -15.48 -2.84 -7.06
N ARG A 92 -14.80 -3.70 -7.83
CA ARG A 92 -15.03 -5.14 -7.80
C ARG A 92 -14.68 -5.74 -6.45
N LEU A 93 -13.54 -5.38 -5.87
CA LEU A 93 -13.11 -5.88 -4.57
C LEU A 93 -13.97 -5.35 -3.42
N GLU A 94 -14.52 -4.14 -3.53
CA GLU A 94 -15.52 -3.61 -2.60
C GLU A 94 -16.83 -4.41 -2.68
N GLN A 95 -17.34 -4.71 -3.87
CA GLN A 95 -18.51 -5.59 -4.06
C GLN A 95 -18.30 -6.99 -3.44
N LEU A 96 -17.07 -7.52 -3.54
CA LEU A 96 -16.67 -8.79 -2.92
C LEU A 96 -16.46 -8.68 -1.40
N LYS A 97 -16.53 -7.47 -0.83
CA LYS A 97 -16.28 -7.14 0.60
C LYS A 97 -14.83 -7.38 1.05
N TRP A 98 -13.88 -7.36 0.12
CA TRP A 98 -12.46 -7.53 0.41
C TRP A 98 -11.76 -6.17 0.57
N LEU A 99 -12.35 -5.12 0.01
CA LEU A 99 -12.05 -3.73 0.34
C LEU A 99 -13.27 -3.12 1.05
N GLN A 100 -13.01 -2.24 2.02
CA GLN A 100 -14.07 -1.53 2.74
C GLN A 100 -14.69 -0.42 1.88
N SER A 101 -13.86 0.30 1.11
CA SER A 101 -14.28 1.39 0.24
C SER A 101 -13.31 1.53 -0.94
N SER A 102 -13.83 1.53 -2.17
CA SER A 102 -13.05 1.86 -3.36
C SER A 102 -12.61 3.33 -3.39
N GLU A 103 -13.42 4.23 -2.82
CA GLU A 103 -13.13 5.65 -2.72
C GLU A 103 -11.93 5.92 -1.80
N GLU A 104 -11.85 5.26 -0.65
CA GLU A 104 -10.70 5.35 0.24
C GLU A 104 -9.40 4.91 -0.45
N TRP A 105 -9.48 3.87 -1.30
CA TRP A 105 -8.35 3.42 -2.11
C TRP A 105 -7.91 4.44 -3.16
N LEU A 106 -8.84 5.18 -3.76
CA LEU A 106 -8.52 6.28 -4.67
C LEU A 106 -7.80 7.42 -3.93
N GLU A 107 -8.27 7.78 -2.74
CA GLU A 107 -7.63 8.81 -1.92
C GLU A 107 -6.21 8.40 -1.50
N LEU A 108 -6.01 7.14 -1.09
CA LEU A 108 -4.67 6.62 -0.81
C LEU A 108 -3.75 6.68 -2.03
N ARG A 109 -4.26 6.36 -3.22
CA ARG A 109 -3.48 6.50 -4.47
C ARG A 109 -3.17 7.96 -4.79
N ARG A 110 -4.09 8.88 -4.50
CA ARG A 110 -3.84 10.31 -4.67
C ARG A 110 -2.70 10.75 -3.75
N VAL A 111 -2.74 10.41 -2.47
CA VAL A 111 -1.65 10.69 -1.52
C VAL A 111 -0.34 10.07 -2.00
N ARG A 112 -0.36 8.83 -2.49
CA ARG A 112 0.82 8.17 -3.07
C ARG A 112 1.40 8.97 -4.23
N ASN A 113 0.57 9.47 -5.13
CA ASN A 113 1.03 10.23 -6.29
C ASN A 113 1.72 11.55 -5.91
N GLU A 114 1.51 12.10 -4.71
CA GLU A 114 2.24 13.29 -4.24
C GLU A 114 3.72 12.98 -3.93
N PHE A 115 4.08 11.69 -3.79
CA PHE A 115 5.46 11.25 -3.58
C PHE A 115 6.22 10.90 -4.88
N THR A 116 5.58 11.03 -6.05
CA THR A 116 6.13 10.64 -7.37
C THR A 116 5.96 11.73 -8.41
#